data_AF-A0A7S4IT88-F1
#
_entry.id   AF-A0A7S4IT88-F1
#
_cell.length_a   1.000
_cell.length_b   1.000
_cell.length_c   1.000
_cell.angle_alpha   90.00
_cell.angle_beta   90.00
_cell.angle_gamma   90.00
#
_symmetry.space_group_name_H-M   'P 1'
#
loop_
_entity.id
_entity.type
_entity.pdbx_description
1 polymer ?
#
loop_
_entity_poly.entity_id
_entity_poly.type
_entity_poly.pdbx_seq_one_letter_code
_entity_poly.pdbx_strand_id
1 'polypeptide(L)'
;RVKVDVQDVMLPFIVLFVLSTIMLSVWTAVDPLLWVREPIGYDKYSRTISSYGTCKMSSATNTKIFYSLQVAVILLPILFASFTAYKARNVKAEFQETKYIALSIFSLLENFLIGIPVLAATRSSANRSSEFIFTSLFVTTVCLSVLALIFVPKHHAKRKLQVERKRRETLRQERISRNESDRLRWSKMGYISGTKASNGPGNTVRRSSTGSMDQS
;
A
#
# COMPACT_ATOMS: atom_id res chain seq x y z
N ARG A 1 21.14 11.39 -10.56
CA ARG A 1 19.77 11.03 -10.10
C ARG A 1 19.14 10.21 -11.21
N VAL A 2 19.06 8.89 -11.08
CA VAL A 2 18.43 8.02 -12.09
C VAL A 2 16.91 8.23 -11.96
N LYS A 3 16.25 8.67 -13.03
CA LYS A 3 14.79 8.68 -13.09
C LYS A 3 14.37 7.26 -13.48
N VAL A 4 13.81 6.55 -12.52
CA VAL A 4 13.15 5.27 -12.78
C VAL A 4 11.84 5.60 -13.47
N ASP A 5 11.61 5.04 -14.64
CA ASP A 5 10.36 5.25 -15.37
C ASP A 5 9.33 4.20 -14.96
N VAL A 6 8.05 4.49 -15.19
CA VAL A 6 6.95 3.56 -14.89
C VAL A 6 7.14 2.24 -15.66
N GLN A 7 7.76 2.31 -16.83
CA GLN A 7 8.03 1.17 -17.69
C GLN A 7 8.97 0.13 -17.03
N ASP A 8 9.91 0.56 -16.19
CA ASP A 8 10.85 -0.34 -15.50
C ASP A 8 10.14 -1.23 -14.46
N VAL A 9 9.02 -0.76 -13.90
CA VAL A 9 8.22 -1.49 -12.91
C VAL A 9 7.18 -2.39 -13.58
N MET A 10 6.70 -2.01 -14.76
CA MET A 10 5.74 -2.80 -15.53
C MET A 10 6.38 -4.07 -16.10
N LEU A 11 7.65 -4.01 -16.49
CA LEU A 11 8.37 -5.15 -17.06
C LEU A 11 8.40 -6.39 -16.14
N PRO A 12 8.84 -6.34 -14.87
CA PRO A 12 8.82 -7.50 -13.99
C PRO A 12 7.40 -8.00 -13.70
N PHE A 13 6.42 -7.11 -13.66
CA PHE A 13 5.01 -7.49 -13.48
C PHE A 13 4.49 -8.31 -14.68
N ILE A 14 4.75 -7.83 -15.90
CA ILE A 14 4.33 -8.52 -17.14
C ILE A 14 5.05 -9.87 -17.26
N VAL A 15 6.36 -9.93 -16.99
CA VAL A 15 7.14 -11.17 -17.02
C VAL A 15 6.56 -12.20 -16.06
N LEU A 16 6.27 -11.83 -14.81
CA LEU A 16 5.68 -12.74 -13.81
C LEU A 16 4.26 -13.19 -14.19
N PHE A 17 3.46 -12.29 -14.76
CA PHE A 17 2.13 -12.62 -15.24
C PHE A 17 2.18 -13.64 -16.38
N VAL A 18 2.97 -13.38 -17.42
CA VAL A 18 3.13 -14.27 -18.58
C VAL A 18 3.67 -15.63 -18.14
N LEU A 19 4.70 -15.65 -17.28
CA LEU A 19 5.24 -16.88 -16.71
C LEU A 19 4.17 -17.69 -15.98
N SER A 20 3.36 -17.04 -15.14
CA SER A 20 2.28 -17.70 -14.39
C SER A 20 1.18 -18.23 -15.30
N THR A 21 0.82 -17.48 -16.34
CA THR A 21 -0.18 -17.89 -17.34
C THR A 21 0.31 -19.08 -18.17
N ILE A 22 1.56 -19.06 -18.64
CA ILE A 22 2.16 -20.18 -19.36
C ILE A 22 2.18 -21.43 -18.47
N MET A 23 2.63 -21.28 -17.22
CA MET A 23 2.69 -22.37 -16.26
C MET A 23 1.32 -23.02 -16.02
N LEU A 24 0.28 -22.20 -15.80
CA LEU A 24 -1.09 -22.67 -15.65
C LEU A 24 -1.61 -23.32 -16.93
N SER A 25 -1.29 -22.76 -18.10
CA SER A 25 -1.71 -23.33 -19.39
C SER A 25 -1.11 -24.73 -19.61
N VAL A 26 0.19 -24.91 -19.36
CA VAL A 26 0.88 -26.20 -19.46
C VAL A 26 0.28 -27.20 -18.48
N TRP A 27 0.01 -26.79 -17.24
CA TRP A 27 -0.67 -27.64 -16.27
C TRP A 27 -2.03 -28.11 -16.79
N THR A 28 -2.90 -27.19 -17.25
CA THR A 28 -4.23 -27.56 -17.76
C THR A 28 -4.18 -28.45 -19.01
N ALA A 29 -3.12 -28.37 -19.81
CA ALA A 29 -2.92 -29.21 -21.01
C ALA A 29 -2.38 -30.61 -20.69
N VAL A 30 -1.46 -30.73 -19.73
CA VAL A 30 -0.80 -32.02 -19.39
C VAL A 30 -1.66 -32.86 -18.45
N ASP A 31 -2.32 -32.25 -17.47
CA ASP A 31 -3.13 -32.96 -16.47
C ASP A 31 -4.40 -32.15 -16.15
N PRO A 32 -5.45 -32.31 -16.98
CA PRO A 32 -6.70 -31.59 -16.78
C PRO A 32 -7.39 -32.04 -15.48
N LEU A 33 -8.06 -31.10 -14.82
CA LEU A 33 -8.86 -31.38 -13.63
C LEU A 33 -10.14 -32.12 -14.05
N LEU A 34 -10.22 -33.42 -13.76
CA LEU A 34 -11.35 -34.26 -14.14
C LEU A 34 -12.42 -34.27 -13.04
N TRP A 35 -13.69 -34.22 -13.45
CA TRP A 35 -14.81 -34.34 -12.54
C TRP A 35 -15.00 -35.80 -12.09
N VAL A 36 -14.85 -36.06 -10.79
CA VAL A 36 -14.99 -37.37 -10.16
C VAL A 36 -16.07 -37.30 -9.08
N ARG A 37 -17.01 -38.23 -9.09
CA ARG A 37 -18.04 -38.37 -8.05
C ARG A 37 -17.57 -39.32 -6.96
N GLU A 38 -17.58 -38.86 -5.72
CA GLU A 38 -17.25 -39.68 -4.55
C GLU A 38 -18.49 -39.92 -3.69
N PRO A 39 -18.72 -41.16 -3.25
CA PRO A 39 -19.85 -41.50 -2.39
C PRO A 39 -19.62 -41.03 -0.95
N ILE A 40 -20.62 -40.35 -0.37
CA ILE A 40 -20.62 -39.83 1.01
C ILE A 40 -21.25 -40.83 1.97
N GLY A 41 -22.19 -41.64 1.47
CA GLY A 41 -22.91 -42.61 2.27
C GLY A 41 -23.37 -43.79 1.43
N TYR A 42 -23.42 -44.95 2.08
CA TYR A 42 -23.94 -46.19 1.53
C TYR A 42 -25.20 -46.60 2.30
N ASP A 43 -26.19 -47.17 1.62
CA ASP A 43 -27.29 -47.87 2.29
C ASP A 43 -26.83 -49.22 2.84
N LYS A 44 -27.74 -49.89 3.57
CA LYS A 44 -27.55 -51.25 4.08
C LYS A 44 -27.31 -52.33 3.01
N TYR A 45 -27.49 -52.00 1.73
CA TYR A 45 -27.26 -52.86 0.57
C TYR A 45 -26.07 -52.38 -0.28
N SER A 46 -25.18 -51.55 0.30
CA SER A 46 -23.98 -51.02 -0.37
C SER A 46 -24.25 -50.15 -1.60
N ARG A 47 -25.45 -49.59 -1.73
CA ARG A 47 -25.80 -48.61 -2.77
C ARG A 47 -25.53 -47.20 -2.28
N THR A 48 -25.00 -46.36 -3.15
CA THR A 48 -24.66 -44.97 -2.82
C THR A 48 -25.92 -44.11 -2.64
N ILE A 49 -26.18 -43.67 -1.42
CA ILE A 49 -27.34 -42.82 -1.08
C ILE A 49 -27.11 -41.34 -1.36
N SER A 50 -25.86 -40.90 -1.27
CA SER A 50 -25.46 -39.52 -1.54
C SER A 50 -24.05 -39.51 -2.11
N SER A 51 -23.86 -38.70 -3.14
CA SER A 51 -22.56 -38.47 -3.79
C SER A 51 -22.35 -36.99 -3.99
N TYR A 52 -21.09 -36.56 -3.93
CA TYR A 52 -20.66 -35.22 -4.31
C TYR A 52 -19.65 -35.34 -5.44
N GLY A 53 -19.57 -34.29 -6.25
CA GLY A 53 -18.55 -34.21 -7.28
C GLY A 53 -17.39 -33.33 -6.83
N THR A 54 -16.19 -33.75 -7.22
CA THR A 54 -14.94 -33.03 -7.01
C THR A 54 -14.15 -33.01 -8.29
N CYS A 55 -13.37 -31.95 -8.50
CA CYS A 55 -12.37 -31.97 -9.55
C CYS A 55 -11.08 -32.52 -8.96
N LYS A 56 -10.66 -33.69 -9.45
CA LYS A 56 -9.40 -34.31 -9.06
C LYS A 56 -8.50 -34.47 -10.27
N MET A 57 -7.22 -34.40 -10.00
CA MET A 57 -6.21 -34.68 -11.00
C MET A 57 -6.07 -36.19 -11.20
N SER A 58 -5.68 -36.63 -12.40
CA SER A 58 -5.50 -38.06 -12.66
C SER A 58 -4.29 -38.63 -11.91
N SER A 59 -3.25 -37.82 -11.68
CA SER A 59 -2.03 -38.24 -10.99
C SER A 59 -1.75 -37.39 -9.74
N ALA A 60 -1.71 -38.05 -8.58
CA ALA A 60 -1.38 -37.41 -7.31
C ALA A 60 0.07 -36.88 -7.28
N THR A 61 1.00 -37.53 -8.00
CA THR A 61 2.40 -37.12 -8.09
C THR A 61 2.55 -35.84 -8.90
N ASN A 62 1.93 -35.78 -10.08
CA ASN A 62 1.94 -34.60 -10.93
C ASN A 62 1.31 -33.40 -10.21
N THR A 63 0.22 -33.62 -9.48
CA THR A 63 -0.45 -32.57 -8.71
C THR A 63 0.50 -31.89 -7.73
N LYS A 64 1.27 -32.66 -6.97
CA LYS A 64 2.22 -32.11 -5.99
C LYS A 64 3.32 -31.31 -6.67
N ILE A 65 3.83 -31.78 -7.81
CA ILE A 65 4.91 -31.11 -8.57
C ILE A 65 4.41 -29.80 -9.16
N PHE A 66 3.26 -29.79 -9.82
CA PHE A 66 2.70 -28.56 -10.41
C PHE A 66 2.32 -27.53 -9.33
N TYR A 67 1.71 -27.97 -8.22
CA TYR A 67 1.42 -27.08 -7.09
C TYR A 67 2.69 -26.49 -6.47
N SER A 68 3.73 -27.31 -6.22
CA SER A 68 4.97 -26.83 -5.60
C SER A 68 5.70 -25.84 -6.50
N LEU A 69 5.74 -26.11 -7.81
CA LEU A 69 6.32 -25.21 -8.81
C LEU A 69 5.55 -23.89 -8.88
N GLN A 70 4.21 -23.93 -8.87
CA GLN A 70 3.38 -22.72 -8.86
C GLN A 70 3.59 -21.88 -7.59
N VAL A 71 3.69 -22.52 -6.43
CA VAL A 71 4.00 -21.84 -5.17
C VAL A 71 5.39 -21.21 -5.24
N ALA A 72 6.39 -21.90 -5.79
CA ALA A 72 7.75 -21.35 -5.93
C ALA A 72 7.78 -20.10 -6.82
N VAL A 73 7.07 -20.11 -7.95
CA VAL A 73 6.98 -18.95 -8.87
C VAL A 73 6.39 -17.71 -8.19
N ILE A 74 5.47 -17.88 -7.25
CA ILE A 74 4.84 -16.76 -6.53
C ILE A 74 5.66 -16.36 -5.29
N LEU A 75 6.22 -17.34 -4.56
CA LEU A 75 6.92 -17.10 -3.31
C LEU A 75 8.30 -16.45 -3.52
N LEU A 76 9.05 -16.85 -4.56
CA LEU A 76 10.39 -16.33 -4.83
C LEU A 76 10.41 -14.80 -5.07
N PRO A 77 9.55 -14.22 -5.94
CA PRO A 77 9.46 -12.78 -6.11
C PRO A 77 9.06 -12.04 -4.83
N ILE A 78 8.18 -12.63 -4.03
CA ILE A 78 7.75 -12.04 -2.75
C ILE A 78 8.91 -12.00 -1.76
N LEU A 79 9.67 -13.10 -1.62
CA LEU A 79 10.87 -13.12 -0.78
C LEU A 79 11.91 -12.10 -1.24
N PHE A 80 12.13 -11.99 -2.55
CA PHE A 80 13.03 -10.98 -3.12
C PHE A 80 12.52 -9.55 -2.84
N ALA A 81 11.23 -9.30 -2.98
CA ALA A 81 10.59 -8.03 -2.66
C ALA A 81 10.69 -7.71 -1.17
N SER A 82 10.49 -8.68 -0.28
CA SER A 82 10.65 -8.52 1.17
C SER A 82 12.11 -8.22 1.54
N PHE A 83 13.07 -8.91 0.92
CA PHE A 83 14.50 -8.67 1.15
C PHE A 83 14.93 -7.27 0.70
N THR A 84 14.53 -6.86 -0.50
CA THR A 84 14.80 -5.51 -1.02
C THR A 84 14.12 -4.43 -0.19
N ALA A 85 12.88 -4.66 0.26
CA ALA A 85 12.17 -3.76 1.18
C ALA A 85 12.86 -3.67 2.55
N TYR A 86 13.38 -4.78 3.09
CA TYR A 86 14.12 -4.79 4.34
C TYR A 86 15.40 -3.97 4.25
N LYS A 87 16.20 -4.17 3.19
CA LYS A 87 17.43 -3.40 2.95
C LYS A 87 17.15 -1.91 2.73
N ALA A 88 16.04 -1.58 2.06
CA ALA A 88 15.63 -0.21 1.79
C ALA A 88 15.15 0.55 3.05
N ARG A 89 14.87 -0.14 4.17
CA ARG A 89 14.39 0.48 5.42
C ARG A 89 15.38 1.47 6.05
N ASN A 90 16.69 1.28 5.84
CA ASN A 90 17.74 2.11 6.43
C ASN A 90 18.11 3.34 5.61
N VAL A 91 17.63 3.46 4.36
CA VAL A 91 17.82 4.68 3.57
C VAL A 91 16.88 5.74 4.13
N LYS A 92 17.44 6.88 4.58
CA LYS A 92 16.69 7.99 5.20
C LYS A 92 15.46 8.33 4.37
N ALA A 93 14.31 7.86 4.83
CA ALA A 93 13.04 7.96 4.13
C ALA A 93 12.57 9.42 4.16
N GLU A 94 12.98 10.20 3.16
CA GLU A 94 12.38 11.52 2.86
C GLU A 94 10.87 11.40 2.53
N PHE A 95 10.36 10.19 2.30
CA PHE A 95 8.96 9.90 2.01
C PHE A 95 8.39 8.86 2.98
N GLN A 96 7.41 9.26 3.80
CA GLN A 96 6.63 8.36 4.66
C GLN A 96 5.89 7.27 3.85
N GLU A 97 5.71 7.48 2.54
CA GLU A 97 5.03 6.57 1.62
C GLU A 97 5.73 5.20 1.49
N THR A 98 7.06 5.17 1.50
CA THR A 98 7.85 3.94 1.32
C THR A 98 7.65 2.94 2.47
N LYS A 99 7.40 3.43 3.70
CA LYS A 99 7.17 2.57 4.87
C LYS A 99 5.88 1.76 4.74
N TYR A 100 4.84 2.36 4.17
CA TYR A 100 3.57 1.68 3.97
C TYR A 100 3.66 0.60 2.89
N ILE A 101 4.44 0.86 1.83
CA ILE A 101 4.71 -0.14 0.78
C ILE A 101 5.50 -1.32 1.35
N ALA A 102 6.52 -1.05 2.18
CA ALA A 102 7.24 -2.12 2.87
C ALA A 102 6.31 -2.96 3.76
N LEU A 103 5.43 -2.31 4.54
CA LEU A 103 4.45 -2.99 5.39
C LEU A 103 3.48 -3.87 4.57
N SER A 104 3.03 -3.43 3.40
CA SER A 104 2.17 -4.26 2.53
C SER A 104 2.90 -5.47 1.95
N ILE A 105 4.21 -5.38 1.72
CA ILE A 105 5.01 -6.53 1.25
C ILE A 105 5.17 -7.55 2.38
N PHE A 106 5.33 -7.09 3.63
CA PHE A 106 5.38 -7.98 4.79
C PHE A 106 4.05 -8.68 5.06
N SER A 107 2.91 -8.02 4.89
CA SER A 107 1.60 -8.68 5.05
C SER A 107 1.35 -9.72 3.95
N LEU A 108 1.84 -9.50 2.73
CA LEU A 108 1.82 -10.52 1.69
C LEU A 108 2.64 -11.75 2.10
N LEU A 109 3.85 -11.58 2.64
CA LEU A 109 4.67 -12.68 3.15
C LEU A 109 3.96 -13.45 4.28
N GLU A 110 3.35 -12.74 5.23
CA GLU A 110 2.57 -13.33 6.32
C GLU A 110 1.42 -14.21 5.81
N ASN A 111 0.72 -13.77 4.76
CA ASN A 111 -0.35 -14.55 4.15
C ASN A 111 0.13 -15.90 3.61
N PHE A 112 1.36 -16.01 3.08
CA PHE A 112 1.92 -17.30 2.66
C PHE A 112 2.27 -18.18 3.85
N LEU A 113 2.84 -17.59 4.91
CA LEU A 113 3.20 -18.31 6.13
C LEU A 113 1.96 -18.89 6.84
N ILE A 114 0.85 -18.17 6.87
CA ILE A 114 -0.42 -18.64 7.47
C ILE A 114 -1.22 -19.50 6.47
N GLY A 115 -1.16 -19.19 5.18
CA GLY A 115 -1.94 -19.88 4.15
C GLY A 115 -1.60 -21.37 4.01
N ILE A 116 -0.31 -21.73 4.05
CA ILE A 116 0.15 -23.13 3.95
C ILE A 116 -0.42 -24.01 5.08
N PRO A 117 -0.25 -23.67 6.37
CA PRO A 117 -0.78 -24.49 7.46
C PRO A 117 -2.32 -24.49 7.48
N VAL A 118 -2.99 -23.40 7.10
CA VAL A 118 -4.46 -23.38 6.99
C VAL A 118 -4.95 -24.35 5.93
N LEU A 119 -4.32 -24.40 4.76
CA LEU A 119 -4.64 -25.38 3.72
C LEU A 119 -4.33 -26.82 4.15
N ALA A 120 -3.30 -27.04 4.96
CA ALA A 120 -3.00 -28.35 5.51
C ALA A 120 -4.03 -28.79 6.57
N ALA A 121 -4.41 -27.88 7.48
CA ALA A 121 -5.36 -28.13 8.56
C ALA A 121 -6.77 -28.44 8.02
N THR A 122 -7.22 -27.68 7.03
CA THR A 122 -8.54 -27.87 6.41
C THR A 122 -8.67 -29.18 5.63
N ARG A 123 -7.56 -29.75 5.14
CA ARG A 123 -7.54 -31.10 4.54
C ARG A 123 -7.57 -32.22 5.57
N SER A 124 -7.14 -31.95 6.81
CA SER A 124 -7.06 -32.95 7.88
C SER A 124 -8.38 -33.17 8.61
N SER A 125 -9.29 -32.20 8.59
CA SER A 125 -10.62 -32.34 9.18
C SER A 125 -11.56 -33.06 8.19
N ALA A 126 -12.05 -34.24 8.58
CA ALA A 126 -12.81 -35.18 7.74
C ALA A 126 -14.18 -34.66 7.20
N ASN A 127 -14.52 -33.39 7.46
CA ASN A 127 -15.80 -32.79 7.07
C ASN A 127 -15.61 -31.75 5.95
N ARG A 128 -16.00 -32.13 4.73
CA ARG A 128 -15.82 -31.30 3.53
C ARG A 128 -16.65 -30.00 3.52
N SER A 129 -17.82 -30.00 4.15
CA SER A 129 -18.65 -28.78 4.28
C SER A 129 -17.95 -27.71 5.13
N SER A 130 -17.26 -28.11 6.21
CA SER A 130 -16.46 -27.18 7.00
C SER A 130 -15.22 -26.70 6.26
N GLU A 131 -14.54 -27.57 5.51
CA GLU A 131 -13.37 -27.19 4.68
C GLU A 131 -13.71 -25.99 3.78
N PHE A 132 -14.80 -26.06 3.02
CA PHE A 132 -15.20 -24.99 2.10
C PHE A 132 -15.49 -23.66 2.81
N ILE A 133 -16.23 -23.71 3.92
CA ILE A 133 -16.59 -22.51 4.70
C ILE A 133 -15.33 -21.86 5.30
N PHE A 134 -14.45 -22.64 5.91
CA PHE A 134 -13.22 -22.11 6.50
C PHE A 134 -12.28 -21.54 5.44
N THR A 135 -12.07 -22.24 4.32
CA THR A 135 -11.19 -21.77 3.25
C THR A 135 -11.73 -20.49 2.60
N SER A 136 -13.02 -20.40 2.31
CA SER A 136 -13.62 -19.21 1.70
C SER A 136 -13.60 -17.99 2.61
N LEU A 137 -13.92 -18.16 3.90
CA LEU A 137 -13.82 -17.09 4.90
C LEU A 137 -12.37 -16.62 5.08
N PHE A 138 -11.42 -17.56 5.11
CA PHE A 138 -10.00 -17.25 5.21
C PHE A 138 -9.52 -16.42 4.00
N VAL A 139 -9.80 -16.86 2.77
CA VAL A 139 -9.42 -16.14 1.55
C VAL A 139 -10.05 -14.75 1.50
N THR A 140 -11.34 -14.63 1.86
CA THR A 140 -12.04 -13.34 1.89
C THR A 140 -11.40 -12.39 2.91
N THR A 141 -11.09 -12.90 4.11
CA THR A 141 -10.45 -12.13 5.18
C THR A 141 -9.07 -11.64 4.78
N VAL A 142 -8.25 -12.52 4.16
CA VAL A 142 -6.92 -12.18 3.64
C VAL A 142 -6.99 -11.12 2.54
N CYS A 143 -7.95 -11.24 1.61
CA CYS A 143 -8.12 -10.23 0.56
C CYS A 143 -8.52 -8.87 1.15
N LEU A 144 -9.48 -8.86 2.09
CA LEU A 144 -9.91 -7.64 2.77
C LEU A 144 -8.78 -7.00 3.58
N SER A 145 -7.96 -7.79 4.28
CA SER A 145 -6.85 -7.29 5.09
C SER A 145 -5.77 -6.63 4.23
N VAL A 146 -5.40 -7.25 3.09
CA VAL A 146 -4.41 -6.68 2.15
C VAL A 146 -4.93 -5.40 1.51
N LEU A 147 -6.19 -5.39 1.04
CA LEU A 147 -6.81 -4.20 0.48
C LEU A 147 -6.86 -3.07 1.52
N ALA A 148 -7.28 -3.38 2.76
CA ALA A 148 -7.29 -2.41 3.83
C ALA A 148 -5.88 -1.86 4.10
N LEU A 149 -4.86 -2.71 4.23
CA LEU A 149 -3.48 -2.25 4.48
C LEU A 149 -2.91 -1.37 3.37
N ILE A 150 -3.31 -1.56 2.11
CA ILE A 150 -2.88 -0.72 0.99
C ILE A 150 -3.66 0.60 0.95
N PHE A 151 -5.00 0.54 1.12
CA PHE A 151 -5.86 1.71 0.94
C PHE A 151 -5.99 2.60 2.17
N VAL A 152 -5.98 2.04 3.38
CA VAL A 152 -6.08 2.77 4.66
C VAL A 152 -5.00 3.85 4.81
N PRO A 153 -3.69 3.55 4.68
CA PRO A 153 -2.66 4.58 4.85
C PRO A 153 -2.74 5.64 3.75
N LYS A 154 -3.07 5.26 2.52
CA LYS A 154 -3.24 6.18 1.39
C LYS A 154 -4.41 7.12 1.61
N HIS A 155 -5.52 6.61 2.16
CA HIS A 155 -6.70 7.39 2.47
C HIS A 155 -6.46 8.34 3.67
N HIS A 156 -5.80 7.88 4.75
CA HIS A 156 -5.42 8.74 5.86
C HIS A 156 -4.42 9.83 5.45
N ALA A 157 -3.44 9.50 4.61
CA ALA A 157 -2.47 10.48 4.10
C ALA A 157 -3.17 11.57 3.27
N LYS A 158 -4.08 11.18 2.35
CA LYS A 158 -4.90 12.14 1.59
C LYS A 158 -5.76 13.02 2.49
N ARG A 159 -6.42 12.44 3.51
CA ARG A 159 -7.24 13.21 4.47
C ARG A 159 -6.40 14.24 5.25
N LYS A 160 -5.23 13.88 5.74
CA LYS A 160 -4.33 14.81 6.45
C LYS A 160 -3.91 15.98 5.55
N LEU A 161 -3.53 15.70 4.30
CA LEU A 161 -3.18 16.73 3.33
C LEU A 161 -4.34 17.66 3.00
N GLN A 162 -5.57 17.13 2.91
CA GLN A 162 -6.76 17.95 2.68
C GLN A 162 -7.07 18.87 3.86
N VAL A 163 -6.95 18.37 5.11
CA VAL A 163 -7.14 19.18 6.32
C VAL A 163 -6.09 20.29 6.41
N GLU A 164 -4.81 19.97 6.14
CA GLU A 164 -3.74 20.97 6.13
C GLU A 164 -3.90 22.02 5.04
N ARG A 165 -4.38 21.63 3.84
CA ARG A 165 -4.71 22.59 2.77
C ARG A 165 -5.82 23.55 3.20
N LYS A 166 -6.92 23.02 3.74
CA LYS A 166 -8.02 23.84 4.27
C LYS A 166 -7.55 24.80 5.36
N ARG A 167 -6.71 24.32 6.31
CA ARG A 167 -6.15 25.16 7.39
C ARG A 167 -5.26 26.29 6.85
N ARG A 168 -4.46 26.03 5.82
CA ARG A 168 -3.62 27.05 5.17
C ARG A 168 -4.45 28.08 4.43
N GLU A 169 -5.57 27.67 3.82
CA GLU A 169 -6.51 28.58 3.16
C GLU A 169 -7.20 29.51 4.16
N THR A 170 -7.72 29.00 5.28
CA THR A 170 -8.31 29.84 6.34
C THR A 170 -7.28 30.80 6.94
N LEU A 171 -6.08 30.33 7.26
CA LEU A 171 -5.01 31.21 7.78
C LEU A 171 -4.59 32.29 6.76
N ARG A 172 -4.62 31.98 5.46
CA ARG A 172 -4.37 32.99 4.41
C ARG A 172 -5.47 34.03 4.36
N GLN A 173 -6.74 33.61 4.42
CA GLN A 173 -7.87 34.53 4.46
C GLN A 173 -7.85 35.43 5.70
N GLU A 174 -7.56 34.88 6.88
CA GLU A 174 -7.42 35.66 8.12
C GLU A 174 -6.28 36.70 8.06
N ARG A 175 -5.15 36.37 7.41
CA ARG A 175 -4.06 37.33 7.21
C ARG A 175 -4.49 38.46 6.29
N ILE A 176 -5.21 38.16 5.21
CA ILE A 176 -5.69 39.16 4.25
C ILE A 176 -6.66 40.12 4.94
N SER A 177 -7.65 39.60 5.68
CA SER A 177 -8.63 40.44 6.39
C SER A 177 -8.00 41.31 7.49
N ARG A 178 -7.00 40.78 8.22
CA ARG A 178 -6.26 41.55 9.22
C ARG A 178 -5.44 42.68 8.57
N ASN A 179 -4.73 42.39 7.49
CA ASN A 179 -3.90 43.37 6.79
C ASN A 179 -4.76 44.51 6.18
N GLU A 180 -5.96 44.19 5.70
CA GLU A 180 -6.95 45.16 5.24
C GLU A 180 -7.48 46.03 6.39
N SER A 181 -7.79 45.42 7.53
CA SER A 181 -8.24 46.13 8.74
C SER A 181 -7.17 47.10 9.25
N ASP A 182 -5.91 46.67 9.29
CA ASP A 182 -4.79 47.52 9.69
C ASP A 182 -4.62 48.69 8.71
N ARG A 183 -4.70 48.44 7.40
CA ARG A 183 -4.62 49.50 6.36
C ARG A 183 -5.71 50.56 6.54
N LEU A 184 -6.95 50.14 6.82
CA LEU A 184 -8.06 51.05 7.12
C LEU A 184 -7.80 51.85 8.40
N ARG A 185 -7.23 51.22 9.44
CA ARG A 185 -6.88 51.87 10.71
C ARG A 185 -5.81 52.95 10.53
N TRP A 186 -4.75 52.66 9.77
CA TRP A 186 -3.70 53.63 9.43
C TRP A 186 -4.24 54.79 8.59
N SER A 187 -5.14 54.52 7.64
CA SER A 187 -5.81 55.58 6.87
C SER A 187 -6.61 56.52 7.77
N LYS A 188 -7.33 55.99 8.77
CA LYS A 188 -8.12 56.78 9.71
C LYS A 188 -7.23 57.61 10.65
N MET A 189 -6.11 57.05 11.12
CA MET A 189 -5.11 57.79 11.90
C MET A 189 -4.44 58.89 11.08
N GLY A 190 -4.09 58.64 9.82
CA GLY A 190 -3.56 59.67 8.91
C GLY A 190 -4.58 60.79 8.62
N TYR A 191 -5.86 60.45 8.53
CA TYR A 191 -6.95 61.43 8.39
C TYR A 191 -7.18 62.25 9.68
N ILE A 192 -7.03 61.63 10.85
CA ILE A 192 -7.14 62.30 12.16
C ILE A 192 -5.91 63.18 12.43
N SER A 193 -4.74 62.85 11.87
CA SER A 193 -3.55 63.72 11.87
C SER A 193 -3.58 64.80 10.77
N GLY A 194 -4.68 64.94 10.04
CA GLY A 194 -4.89 65.93 8.98
C GLY A 194 -5.26 67.34 9.41
N THR A 195 -5.15 67.69 10.70
CA THR A 195 -5.23 69.08 11.18
C THR A 195 -4.02 69.46 12.04
N LYS A 196 -2.85 69.51 11.41
CA LYS A 196 -1.92 70.66 11.44
C LYS A 196 -0.62 70.29 10.72
N ALA A 197 -0.40 70.93 9.58
CA ALA A 197 0.94 71.09 9.03
C ALA A 197 1.73 72.11 9.87
N SER A 198 3.05 71.94 9.86
CA SER A 198 4.12 72.88 10.26
C SER A 198 4.59 72.88 11.72
N ASN A 199 5.71 72.19 12.00
CA ASN A 199 7.03 72.81 12.22
C ASN A 199 8.11 71.73 12.39
N GLY A 200 9.25 71.88 11.68
CA GLY A 200 10.44 71.00 11.73
C GLY A 200 11.21 71.04 13.07
N PRO A 201 12.49 70.58 13.18
CA PRO A 201 13.52 70.53 12.12
C PRO A 201 14.34 69.21 12.05
N GLY A 202 15.09 69.06 10.96
CA GLY A 202 16.47 68.55 10.90
C GLY A 202 16.83 67.18 11.51
N ASN A 203 17.28 66.25 10.67
CA ASN A 203 18.71 65.87 10.69
C ASN A 203 19.09 65.00 9.48
N THR A 204 19.83 65.62 8.57
CA THR A 204 20.88 64.96 7.79
C THR A 204 22.02 64.56 8.72
N VAL A 205 22.32 63.27 8.88
CA VAL A 205 23.70 62.80 9.16
C VAL A 205 23.96 61.49 8.40
N ARG A 206 24.86 61.59 7.41
CA ARG A 206 25.69 60.50 6.88
C ARG A 206 26.77 60.12 7.90
N ARG A 207 27.03 58.82 8.09
CA ARG A 207 28.36 58.21 8.35
C ARG A 207 28.18 56.69 8.35
N SER A 208 28.58 55.92 7.34
CA SER A 208 29.94 55.51 6.93
C SER A 208 30.81 54.97 8.07
N SER A 209 31.45 53.83 7.76
CA SER A 209 32.67 53.26 8.35
C SER A 209 32.63 52.79 9.81
N THR A 210 32.40 51.48 9.95
CA THR A 210 33.20 50.64 10.85
C THR A 210 34.69 50.78 10.48
N GLY A 211 35.51 51.26 11.39
CA GLY A 211 36.97 51.21 11.28
C GLY A 211 37.57 50.71 12.58
N SER A 212 38.46 49.72 12.49
CA SER A 212 39.66 49.60 13.33
C SER A 212 40.56 48.50 12.74
N MET A 213 41.64 48.96 12.10
CA MET A 213 42.92 48.26 12.03
C MET A 213 43.49 48.12 13.45
N ASP A 214 44.24 47.05 13.70
CA ASP A 214 45.57 47.01 14.34
C ASP A 214 46.13 45.60 14.07
N GLN A 215 47.18 45.43 13.25
CA GLN A 215 48.62 45.60 13.50
C GLN A 215 49.24 44.58 14.47
N SER A 216 49.78 43.49 13.90
CA SER A 216 51.20 43.07 13.98
C SER A 216 51.34 41.58 13.68
#